data_AF-A0A382RGN6-F1
#
_entry.id   AF-A0A382RGN6-F1
#
_cell.length_a   1.000
_cell.length_b   1.000
_cell.length_c   1.000
_cell.angle_alpha   90.00
_cell.angle_beta   90.00
_cell.angle_gamma   90.00
#
_symmetry.space_group_name_H-M   'P 1'
#
loop_
_entity.id
_entity.type
_entity.pdbx_description
1 polymer ?
#
loop_
_entity_poly.entity_id
_entity_poly.type
_entity_poly.pdbx_seq_one_letter_code
_entity_poly.pdbx_strand_id
1 'polypeptide(L)'
;MGKLITADAVEIEFEKQNPDDACEWCIYIKIRKNNKEQNALMILTNEKPYTRFTMNTGNIVKKSKDTLSEVMSNVVELSNLEKEIIDNAIKVTKEIKKDE
;
A
#
# COMPACT_ATOMS: atom_id res chain seq x y z
N MET A 1 -10.98 20.26 13.07
CA MET A 1 -12.10 19.84 12.19
C MET A 1 -11.47 19.38 10.89
N GLY A 2 -11.66 18.12 10.49
CA GLY A 2 -11.02 17.57 9.28
C GLY A 2 -11.65 18.15 8.01
N LYS A 3 -10.84 18.34 6.96
CA LYS A 3 -11.34 18.74 5.64
C LYS A 3 -12.01 17.54 4.97
N LEU A 4 -13.28 17.66 4.60
CA LEU A 4 -13.96 16.65 3.78
C LEU A 4 -13.49 16.80 2.33
N ILE A 5 -13.04 15.70 1.72
CA ILE A 5 -12.59 15.67 0.32
C ILE A 5 -13.38 14.61 -0.42
N THR A 6 -13.99 14.98 -1.54
CA THR A 6 -14.61 14.05 -2.50
C THR A 6 -13.64 13.78 -3.64
N ALA A 7 -13.35 12.50 -3.90
CA ALA A 7 -12.44 12.00 -4.92
C ALA A 7 -13.06 10.80 -5.65
N ASP A 8 -12.61 10.53 -6.88
CA ASP A 8 -13.04 9.38 -7.70
C ASP A 8 -12.33 8.09 -7.27
N ALA A 9 -11.08 8.20 -6.81
CA ALA A 9 -10.30 7.11 -6.24
C ALA A 9 -9.33 7.61 -5.19
N VAL A 10 -8.89 6.70 -4.30
CA VAL A 10 -7.90 6.96 -3.24
C VAL A 10 -6.88 5.83 -3.24
N GLU A 11 -5.61 6.19 -3.17
CA GLU A 11 -4.50 5.28 -2.89
C GLU A 11 -3.91 5.63 -1.53
N ILE A 12 -3.60 4.60 -0.74
CA ILE A 12 -2.88 4.74 0.53
C ILE A 12 -1.61 3.92 0.42
N GLU A 13 -0.47 4.61 0.48
CA GLU A 13 0.86 4.01 0.43
C GLU A 13 1.49 4.05 1.83
N PHE A 14 2.05 2.92 2.26
CA PHE A 14 2.79 2.80 3.51
C PHE A 14 4.26 2.53 3.18
N GLU A 15 5.09 3.56 3.22
CA GLU A 15 6.50 3.50 2.84
C GLU A 15 7.37 3.37 4.10
N LYS A 16 8.21 2.33 4.18
CA LYS A 16 9.27 2.24 5.19
C LYS A 16 10.43 3.10 4.70
N GLN A 17 10.80 4.10 5.49
CA GLN A 17 11.85 5.06 5.13
C GLN A 17 13.25 4.49 5.35
N ASN A 18 14.25 5.15 4.78
CA ASN A 18 15.65 4.82 5.00
C ASN A 18 15.98 5.02 6.50
N PRO A 19 16.78 4.15 7.15
CA PRO A 19 17.24 4.36 8.52
C PRO A 19 17.90 5.73 8.78
N ASP A 20 18.44 6.38 7.75
CA ASP A 20 19.06 7.71 7.84
C ASP A 20 18.05 8.87 7.76
N ASP A 21 16.76 8.60 7.48
CA ASP A 21 15.70 9.60 7.41
C ASP A 21 15.20 10.02 8.80
N ALA A 22 14.55 11.19 8.86
CA ALA A 22 14.03 11.76 10.11
C ALA A 22 12.86 10.97 10.73
N CYS A 23 12.27 10.02 9.99
CA CYS A 23 11.21 9.16 10.48
C CYS A 23 11.28 7.74 9.91
N GLU A 24 10.71 6.76 10.61
CA GLU A 24 10.70 5.37 10.12
C GLU A 24 9.69 5.06 9.02
N TRP A 25 8.58 5.80 8.96
CA TRP A 25 7.47 5.56 8.03
C TRP A 25 6.95 6.86 7.45
N CYS A 26 6.70 6.84 6.13
CA CYS A 26 5.95 7.87 5.43
C CYS A 26 4.66 7.26 4.86
N ILE A 27 3.52 7.89 5.13
CA ILE A 27 2.22 7.45 4.65
C ILE A 27 1.69 8.51 3.68
N TYR A 28 1.37 8.10 2.45
CA TYR A 28 0.79 8.98 1.44
C TYR A 28 -0.68 8.65 1.26
N ILE A 29 -1.51 9.69 1.20
CA ILE A 29 -2.89 9.59 0.75
C ILE A 29 -2.96 10.33 -0.57
N LYS A 30 -2.99 9.59 -1.68
CA LYS A 30 -3.13 10.14 -3.03
C LYS A 30 -4.60 10.06 -3.43
N ILE A 31 -5.09 11.11 -4.07
CA ILE A 31 -6.47 11.15 -4.56
C ILE A 31 -6.49 11.41 -6.05
N ARG A 32 -7.37 10.72 -6.75
CA ARG A 32 -7.69 10.99 -8.15
C ARG A 32 -9.04 11.67 -8.24
N LYS A 33 -9.11 12.80 -8.95
CA LYS A 33 -10.36 13.51 -9.24
C LYS A 33 -10.31 14.13 -10.64
N ASN A 34 -11.33 13.89 -11.45
CA ASN A 34 -11.42 14.39 -12.83
C ASN A 34 -10.16 14.03 -13.65
N ASN A 35 -9.71 12.77 -13.56
CA ASN A 35 -8.48 12.27 -14.20
C ASN A 35 -7.19 13.00 -13.81
N LYS A 36 -7.16 13.70 -12.67
CA LYS A 36 -5.94 14.28 -12.10
C LYS A 36 -5.62 13.63 -10.77
N GLU A 37 -4.35 13.32 -10.57
CA GLU A 37 -3.84 12.75 -9.32
C GLU A 37 -3.10 13.82 -8.51
N GLN A 38 -3.25 13.79 -7.19
CA GLN A 38 -2.53 14.67 -6.27
C GLN A 38 -2.38 14.03 -4.89
N ASN A 39 -1.29 14.36 -4.19
CA ASN A 39 -1.13 14.01 -2.78
C ASN A 39 -2.06 14.90 -1.95
N ALA A 40 -3.04 14.28 -1.28
CA ALA A 40 -3.96 14.99 -0.39
C ALA A 40 -3.36 15.17 1.01
N LEU A 41 -2.56 14.20 1.46
CA LEU A 41 -1.89 14.23 2.76
C LEU A 41 -0.64 13.35 2.75
N MET A 42 0.38 13.78 3.49
CA MET A 42 1.56 13.00 3.84
C MET A 42 1.70 12.99 5.35
N ILE A 43 2.00 11.83 5.93
CA ILE A 43 2.15 11.63 7.37
C ILE A 43 3.49 10.95 7.64
N LEU A 44 4.32 11.57 8.45
CA LEU A 44 5.59 11.01 8.92
C LEU A 44 5.42 10.48 10.34
N THR A 45 5.89 9.26 10.61
CA THR A 45 5.79 8.64 11.94
C THR A 45 6.91 7.63 12.17
N ASN A 46 7.38 7.54 13.42
CA ASN A 46 8.30 6.46 13.84
C ASN A 46 7.54 5.19 14.21
N GLU A 47 6.30 5.33 14.66
CA GLU A 47 5.47 4.19 15.02
C GLU A 47 4.92 3.50 13.77
N LYS A 48 4.98 2.17 13.76
CA LYS A 48 4.42 1.36 12.67
C LYS A 48 2.93 1.68 12.48
N PRO A 49 2.49 2.02 11.26
CA PRO A 49 1.09 2.32 10.99
C PRO A 49 0.16 1.14 11.31
N TYR A 50 -1.02 1.43 11.87
CA TYR A 50 -2.05 0.45 12.16
C TYR A 50 -3.30 0.67 11.31
N THR A 51 -3.72 -0.36 10.58
CA THR A 51 -4.91 -0.31 9.70
C THR A 51 -6.06 -1.10 10.31
N ARG A 52 -7.26 -0.50 10.30
CA ARG A 52 -8.51 -1.17 10.72
C ARG A 52 -9.48 -1.24 9.56
N PHE A 53 -10.06 -2.42 9.36
CA PHE A 53 -11.11 -2.66 8.37
C PHE A 53 -12.43 -2.81 9.10
N THR A 54 -13.34 -1.88 8.85
CA THR A 54 -14.62 -1.80 9.53
C THR A 54 -15.74 -1.56 8.54
N MET A 55 -16.91 -2.09 8.84
CA MET A 55 -18.13 -1.85 8.08
C MET A 55 -19.13 -1.10 8.96
N ASN A 56 -19.71 -0.04 8.41
CA ASN A 56 -20.86 0.64 9.01
C ASN A 56 -22.14 -0.08 8.56
N THR A 57 -22.94 -0.57 9.50
CA THR A 57 -24.22 -1.24 9.22
C THR A 57 -25.43 -0.34 9.49
N GLY A 58 -25.24 0.97 9.45
CA GLY A 58 -26.25 2.00 9.77
C GLY A 58 -26.30 2.35 11.26
N ASN A 59 -26.37 1.32 12.12
CA ASN A 59 -26.50 1.50 13.57
C ASN A 59 -25.17 1.37 14.34
N ILE A 60 -24.19 0.66 13.77
CA ILE A 60 -22.91 0.41 14.41
C ILE A 60 -21.78 0.29 13.38
N VAL A 61 -20.58 0.66 13.78
CA VAL A 61 -19.33 0.39 13.06
C VAL A 61 -18.65 -0.81 13.72
N LYS A 62 -18.46 -1.90 12.98
CA LYS A 62 -17.84 -3.13 13.48
C LYS A 62 -16.65 -3.55 12.63
N LYS A 63 -15.68 -4.25 13.22
CA LYS A 63 -14.58 -4.90 12.48
C LYS A 63 -15.17 -5.86 11.44
N SER A 64 -14.62 -5.88 10.24
CA SER A 64 -15.15 -6.62 9.11
C SER A 64 -14.05 -7.35 8.35
N LYS A 65 -14.15 -8.68 8.28
CA LYS A 65 -13.25 -9.51 7.46
C LYS A 65 -13.52 -9.35 5.97
N ASP A 66 -14.79 -9.16 5.61
CA ASP A 66 -15.19 -8.99 4.22
C ASP A 66 -14.60 -7.69 3.66
N THR A 67 -14.67 -6.60 4.43
CA THR A 67 -14.04 -5.32 4.06
C THR A 67 -12.52 -5.43 3.96
N LEU A 68 -11.87 -6.22 4.82
CA LEU A 68 -10.44 -6.53 4.66
C LEU A 68 -10.18 -7.24 3.34
N SER A 69 -10.94 -8.29 3.03
CA SER A 69 -10.75 -9.07 1.80
C SER A 69 -10.96 -8.23 0.54
N GLU A 70 -12.00 -7.39 0.52
CA GLU A 70 -12.34 -6.51 -0.61
C GLU A 70 -11.26 -5.44 -0.85
N VAL A 71 -10.75 -4.81 0.21
CA VAL A 71 -9.66 -3.83 0.07
C VAL A 71 -8.37 -4.52 -0.38
N MET A 72 -8.04 -5.68 0.20
CA MET A 72 -6.81 -6.39 -0.11
C MET A 72 -6.83 -7.04 -1.51
N SER A 73 -7.99 -7.34 -2.09
CA SER A 73 -8.06 -7.86 -3.46
C SER A 73 -7.61 -6.87 -4.53
N ASN A 74 -7.55 -5.58 -4.21
CA ASN A 74 -7.02 -4.54 -5.10
C ASN A 74 -5.50 -4.37 -4.98
N VAL A 75 -4.82 -5.11 -4.11
CA VAL A 75 -3.35 -5.09 -3.98
C VAL A 75 -2.76 -5.96 -5.10
N VAL A 76 -2.55 -5.35 -6.27
CA VAL A 76 -2.08 -6.04 -7.48
C VAL A 76 -0.56 -6.33 -7.44
N GLU A 77 0.22 -5.54 -6.71
CA GLU A 77 1.69 -5.53 -6.83
C GLU A 77 2.41 -6.75 -6.28
N LEU A 78 1.86 -7.45 -5.28
CA LEU A 78 2.56 -8.58 -4.67
C LEU A 78 2.72 -9.77 -5.63
N SER A 79 1.72 -10.02 -6.47
CA SER A 79 1.74 -11.14 -7.42
C SER A 79 2.77 -10.97 -8.55
N ASN A 80 3.08 -9.73 -8.92
CA ASN A 80 4.12 -9.42 -9.89
C ASN A 80 5.51 -9.46 -9.23
N LEU A 81 5.62 -8.95 -8.00
CA LEU A 81 6.86 -9.03 -7.23
C LEU A 81 7.30 -10.48 -6.97
N GLU A 82 6.35 -11.37 -6.65
CA GLU A 82 6.62 -12.81 -6.49
C GLU A 82 7.15 -13.45 -7.78
N LYS A 83 6.58 -13.09 -8.94
CA LYS A 83 7.06 -13.55 -10.24
C LYS A 83 8.46 -13.01 -10.55
N GLU A 84 8.71 -11.72 -10.31
CA GLU A 84 10.02 -11.11 -10.52
C GLU A 84 11.12 -11.76 -9.66
N ILE A 85 10.81 -12.09 -8.41
CA ILE A 85 11.73 -12.80 -7.51
C ILE A 85 12.06 -14.19 -8.08
N ILE A 86 11.07 -14.94 -8.54
CA ILE A 86 11.25 -16.27 -9.12
C ILE A 86 12.07 -16.19 -10.41
N ASP A 87 11.75 -15.26 -11.31
CA ASP A 87 12.45 -15.07 -12.58
C ASP A 87 13.92 -14.69 -12.38
N ASN A 88 14.19 -13.81 -11.40
CA ASN A 88 15.56 -13.44 -11.03
C ASN A 88 16.35 -14.62 -10.45
N ALA A 89 15.75 -15.43 -9.58
CA ALA A 89 16.38 -16.64 -9.05
C ALA A 89 16.73 -17.66 -10.16
N ILE A 90 15.83 -17.84 -11.14
CA ILE A 90 16.06 -18.71 -12.30
C ILE A 90 17.21 -18.18 -13.17
N LYS A 91 17.29 -16.86 -13.39
CA LYS A 91 18.34 -16.24 -14.20
C LYS A 91 19.72 -16.45 -13.59
N VAL A 92 19.88 -16.17 -12.29
CA VAL A 92 21.15 -16.37 -11.56
C VAL A 92 21.59 -17.85 -11.64
N THR A 93 20.66 -18.78 -11.47
CA THR A 93 20.96 -20.23 -11.54
C THR A 93 21.43 -20.66 -12.94
N LYS A 94 20.91 -20.03 -14.00
CA LYS A 94 21.31 -20.31 -15.39
C LYS A 94 22.68 -19.73 -15.75
N GLU A 95 23.05 -18.60 -15.16
CA GLU A 95 24.35 -17.97 -15.35
C GLU A 95 25.46 -18.80 -14.68
N ILE A 96 25.24 -19.26 -13.44
CA ILE A 96 26.19 -20.13 -12.72
C ILE A 96 26.49 -21.42 -13.49
N LYS A 97 25.47 -22.04 -14.09
CA LYS A 97 25.63 -23.29 -14.89
C LYS A 97 26.29 -23.10 -16.25
N LYS A 98 26.49 -21.87 -16.72
CA LYS A 98 27.21 -21.59 -17.98
C LYS A 98 28.71 -21.42 -17.77
N ASP A 99 29.12 -21.15 -16.53
CA ASP A 99 30.52 -20.93 -16.14
C ASP A 99 31.18 -22.18 -15.54
N GLU A 100 30.45 -23.31 -15.44
CA GLU A 100 30.94 -24.68 -15.15
C GLU A 100 31.12 -25.50 -16.44
#